data_AF-A0A4Z1JFH4-F1
#
_entry.id   AF-A0A4Z1JFH4-F1
#
_cell.length_a   1.000
_cell.length_b   1.000
_cell.length_c   1.000
_cell.angle_alpha   90.00
_cell.angle_beta   90.00
_cell.angle_gamma   90.00
#
_symmetry.space_group_name_H-M   'P 1'
#
loop_
_entity.id
_entity.type
_entity.pdbx_description
1 polymer ?
#
loop_
_entity_poly.entity_id
_entity_poly.type
_entity_poly.pdbx_seq_one_letter_code
_entity_poly.pdbx_strand_id
1 'polypeptide(L)'
;MKFIYLGLLIAATTAYACGDNAYRCKNPNKSIAEEWKATHEICNNLKEDDCYCSHWAEYYCDPYGGNIQKFKDQCEAKGSDWYWNECLNAVGACFHLSSKV
;
A
#
# COMPACT_ATOMS: atom_id res chain seq x y z
N MET A 1 -36.06 9.80 30.52
CA MET A 1 -35.06 10.21 29.51
C MET A 1 -34.48 8.94 28.92
N LYS A 2 -34.57 8.74 27.60
CA LYS A 2 -34.22 7.49 26.92
C LYS A 2 -32.89 7.72 26.20
N PHE A 3 -31.87 6.99 26.65
CA PHE A 3 -30.48 7.15 26.22
C PHE A 3 -30.34 6.93 24.72
N ILE A 4 -29.70 7.89 24.06
CA ILE A 4 -29.26 7.83 22.67
C ILE A 4 -28.21 6.71 22.60
N TYR A 5 -28.58 5.57 22.00
CA TYR A 5 -27.61 4.54 21.66
C TYR A 5 -26.74 5.08 20.53
N LEU A 6 -25.58 5.56 20.97
CA LEU A 6 -24.43 5.95 20.18
C LEU A 6 -24.11 4.81 19.20
N GLY A 7 -24.36 5.05 17.91
CA GLY A 7 -24.01 4.12 16.84
C GLY A 7 -22.50 3.94 16.80
N LEU A 8 -22.03 2.83 17.37
CA LEU A 8 -20.66 2.38 17.23
C LEU A 8 -20.53 1.80 15.81
N LEU A 9 -20.29 2.66 14.82
CA LEU A 9 -19.78 2.25 13.52
C LEU A 9 -18.34 1.77 13.76
N ILE A 10 -18.20 0.48 14.03
CA ILE A 10 -16.90 -0.19 14.04
C ILE A 10 -16.41 -0.10 12.60
N ALA A 11 -15.56 0.88 12.32
CA ALA A 11 -14.74 0.88 11.12
C ALA A 11 -13.87 -0.37 11.22
N ALA A 12 -14.32 -1.46 10.61
CA ALA A 12 -13.55 -2.67 10.48
C ALA A 12 -12.35 -2.30 9.61
N THR A 13 -11.23 -1.96 10.24
CA THR A 13 -9.94 -1.98 9.56
C THR A 13 -9.73 -3.44 9.22
N THR A 14 -10.05 -3.82 8.00
CA THR A 14 -9.81 -5.17 7.49
C THR A 14 -8.29 -5.33 7.43
N ALA A 15 -7.71 -5.80 8.53
CA ALA A 15 -6.35 -6.25 8.60
C ALA A 15 -6.26 -7.55 7.80
N TYR A 16 -5.96 -7.44 6.51
CA TYR A 16 -5.65 -8.58 5.67
C TYR A 16 -4.15 -8.62 5.42
N ALA A 17 -3.58 -9.83 5.41
CA ALA A 17 -2.19 -10.03 5.03
C ALA A 17 -2.07 -9.97 3.51
N CYS A 18 -1.13 -9.17 3.01
CA CYS A 18 -0.74 -9.22 1.59
C CYS A 18 -0.02 -10.52 1.23
N GLY A 19 0.45 -11.27 2.24
CA GLY A 19 1.37 -12.38 2.03
C GLY A 19 2.62 -11.90 1.29
N ASP A 20 2.99 -12.62 0.24
CA ASP A 20 4.14 -12.31 -0.62
C ASP A 20 3.82 -11.26 -1.71
N ASN A 21 2.60 -10.71 -1.71
CA ASN A 21 2.12 -9.78 -2.75
C ASN A 21 2.26 -8.31 -2.35
N ALA A 22 3.35 -7.97 -1.66
CA ALA A 22 3.65 -6.63 -1.23
C ALA A 22 4.92 -6.11 -1.91
N TYR A 23 4.85 -4.93 -2.52
CA TYR A 23 5.93 -4.40 -3.35
C TYR A 23 6.16 -2.91 -3.10
N ARG A 24 7.39 -2.44 -3.29
CA ARG A 24 7.73 -1.02 -3.22
C ARG A 24 8.55 -0.60 -4.43
N CYS A 25 8.25 0.57 -4.96
CA CYS A 25 9.02 1.18 -6.02
C CYS A 25 10.19 1.95 -5.40
N LYS A 26 11.41 1.62 -5.83
CA LYS A 26 12.67 2.11 -5.27
C LYS A 26 13.52 2.77 -6.34
N ASN A 27 14.37 3.69 -5.92
CA ASN A 27 15.36 4.32 -6.79
C ASN A 27 16.56 4.79 -5.94
N PRO A 28 17.79 4.34 -6.23
CA PRO A 28 18.97 4.63 -5.40
C PRO A 28 19.34 6.12 -5.36
N ASN A 29 18.86 6.91 -6.32
CA ASN A 29 19.11 8.35 -6.42
C ASN A 29 18.02 9.19 -5.75
N LYS A 30 17.04 8.55 -5.09
CA LYS A 30 15.86 9.21 -4.53
C LYS A 30 15.76 9.05 -3.03
N SER A 31 15.11 10.02 -2.39
CA SER A 31 14.80 9.93 -0.97
C SER A 31 13.71 8.90 -0.70
N ILE A 32 13.68 8.36 0.53
CA ILE A 32 12.65 7.42 0.99
C ILE A 32 11.23 8.01 0.78
N ALA A 33 11.06 9.32 0.98
CA ALA A 33 9.80 10.02 0.75
C ALA A 33 9.39 10.07 -0.73
N GLU A 34 10.34 10.21 -1.66
CA GLU A 34 10.08 10.14 -3.10
C GLU A 34 9.73 8.71 -3.54
N GLU A 35 10.41 7.70 -2.99
CA GLU A 35 10.09 6.28 -3.21
C GLU A 35 8.69 5.92 -2.70
N TRP A 36 8.33 6.43 -1.51
CA TRP A 36 7.00 6.28 -0.95
C TRP A 36 5.94 6.93 -1.85
N LYS A 37 6.16 8.19 -2.24
CA LYS A 37 5.24 8.91 -3.14
C LYS A 37 5.04 8.17 -4.46
N ALA A 38 6.13 7.66 -5.05
CA ALA A 38 6.06 6.89 -6.28
C ALA A 38 5.24 5.60 -6.12
N THR A 39 5.41 4.89 -5.00
CA THR A 39 4.64 3.69 -4.68
C THR A 39 3.17 4.02 -4.48
N HIS A 40 2.88 5.03 -3.65
CA HIS A 40 1.52 5.47 -3.33
C HIS A 40 0.75 6.00 -4.55
N GLU A 41 1.41 6.71 -5.47
CA GLU A 41 0.81 7.11 -6.75
C GLU A 41 0.34 5.90 -7.57
N ILE A 42 1.16 4.84 -7.63
CA ILE A 42 0.80 3.61 -8.37
C ILE A 42 -0.33 2.88 -7.64
N CYS A 43 -0.31 2.79 -6.31
CA CYS A 43 -1.40 2.24 -5.51
C CYS A 43 -2.73 2.92 -5.83
N ASN A 44 -2.75 4.26 -5.77
CA ASN A 44 -3.94 5.07 -6.06
C ASN A 44 -4.45 4.87 -7.50
N ASN A 45 -3.55 4.77 -8.48
CA ASN A 45 -3.91 4.52 -9.88
C ASN A 45 -4.53 3.14 -10.08
N LEU A 46 -4.05 2.14 -9.35
CA LEU A 46 -4.57 0.77 -9.40
C LEU A 46 -5.81 0.56 -8.52
N LYS A 47 -6.19 1.57 -7.72
CA LYS A 47 -7.27 1.52 -6.72
C LYS A 47 -7.07 0.43 -5.68
N GLU A 48 -5.81 0.23 -5.30
CA GLU A 48 -5.39 -0.75 -4.31
C GLU A 48 -4.95 -0.05 -3.01
N ASP A 49 -4.77 -0.85 -1.96
CA ASP A 49 -4.42 -0.34 -0.64
C ASP A 49 -2.90 -0.34 -0.41
N ASP A 50 -2.46 0.56 0.47
CA ASP A 50 -1.10 0.49 1.02
C ASP A 50 -1.06 -0.54 2.16
N CYS A 51 0.08 -1.23 2.29
CA CYS A 51 0.35 -2.17 3.35
C CYS A 51 1.62 -1.87 4.14
N TYR A 52 1.64 -2.47 5.32
CA TYR A 52 2.78 -2.47 6.21
C TYR A 52 3.71 -3.64 5.90
N CYS A 53 4.97 -3.32 5.65
CA CYS A 53 6.05 -4.27 5.50
C CYS A 53 7.09 -4.01 6.59
N SER A 54 7.41 -5.03 7.41
CA SER A 54 8.48 -4.95 8.42
C SER A 54 8.44 -3.68 9.30
N HIS A 55 7.24 -3.30 9.77
CA HIS A 55 6.97 -2.09 10.58
C HIS A 55 6.98 -0.74 9.84
N TRP A 56 7.02 -0.73 8.50
CA TRP A 56 6.97 0.49 7.68
C TRP A 56 5.73 0.51 6.77
N ALA A 57 4.98 1.61 6.82
CA ALA A 57 3.74 1.85 6.08
C ALA A 57 4.03 2.43 4.68
N GLU A 58 4.61 1.64 3.77
CA GLU A 58 5.15 2.22 2.52
C GLU A 58 5.11 1.29 1.30
N TYR A 59 4.32 0.20 1.34
CA TYR A 59 4.34 -0.83 0.31
C TYR A 59 2.97 -0.96 -0.35
N TYR A 60 2.96 -1.11 -1.67
CA TYR A 60 1.78 -1.54 -2.42
C TYR A 60 1.36 -2.94 -1.99
N CYS A 61 0.06 -3.18 -1.88
CA CYS A 61 -0.50 -4.49 -1.61
C CYS A 61 -1.59 -4.88 -2.58
N ASP A 62 -1.54 -6.13 -3.03
CA ASP A 62 -2.64 -6.75 -3.73
C ASP A 62 -2.84 -8.19 -3.21
N PRO A 63 -3.84 -8.42 -2.33
CA PRO A 63 -4.10 -9.74 -1.76
C PRO A 63 -4.40 -10.81 -2.79
N TYR A 64 -4.93 -10.42 -3.95
CA TYR A 64 -5.38 -11.33 -5.00
C TYR A 64 -4.39 -11.41 -6.17
N GLY A 65 -3.39 -10.54 -6.18
CA GLY A 65 -2.28 -10.50 -7.13
C GLY A 65 -2.65 -10.14 -8.57
N GLY A 66 -3.87 -9.65 -8.81
CA GLY A 66 -4.36 -9.31 -10.15
C GLY A 66 -3.71 -8.07 -10.78
N ASN A 67 -3.12 -7.19 -9.98
CA ASN A 67 -2.55 -5.91 -10.36
C ASN A 67 -1.05 -5.79 -10.05
N ILE A 68 -0.42 -6.81 -9.45
CA ILE A 68 1.03 -6.85 -9.16
C ILE A 68 1.87 -6.54 -10.41
N GLN A 69 1.57 -7.19 -11.54
CA GLN A 69 2.36 -6.96 -12.75
C GLN A 69 2.22 -5.51 -13.23
N LYS A 70 1.01 -4.93 -13.14
CA LYS A 70 0.80 -3.52 -13.50
C LYS A 70 1.54 -2.57 -12.56
N PHE A 71 1.67 -2.93 -11.28
CA PHE A 71 2.50 -2.18 -10.34
C PHE A 71 3.97 -2.20 -10.78
N LYS A 72 4.51 -3.38 -11.09
CA LYS A 72 5.89 -3.57 -11.55
C LYS A 72 6.15 -2.77 -12.82
N ASP A 73 5.26 -2.90 -13.81
CA ASP A 73 5.36 -2.18 -15.09
C ASP A 73 5.32 -0.66 -14.90
N GLN A 74 4.42 -0.14 -14.06
CA GLN A 74 4.35 1.30 -13.77
C GLN A 74 5.57 1.82 -13.00
N CYS A 75 6.16 1.00 -12.13
CA CYS A 75 7.38 1.35 -11.41
C CYS A 75 8.56 1.48 -12.40
N GLU A 76 8.77 0.48 -13.25
CA GLU A 76 9.84 0.50 -14.27
C GLU A 76 9.63 1.61 -15.31
N ALA A 77 8.36 1.92 -15.65
CA ALA A 77 8.02 3.01 -16.56
C ALA A 77 8.35 4.43 -16.02
N LYS A 78 8.64 4.59 -14.73
CA LYS A 78 9.06 5.90 -14.16
C LYS A 78 10.45 6.34 -14.66
N GLY A 79 11.23 5.44 -15.26
CA GLY A 79 12.47 5.76 -15.96
C GLY A 79 13.69 5.04 -15.39
N SER A 80 14.86 5.43 -15.88
CA SER A 80 16.13 4.81 -15.49
C SER A 80 16.33 4.84 -13.96
N ASP A 81 16.82 3.73 -13.41
CA ASP A 81 17.10 3.48 -11.99
C ASP A 81 15.88 3.25 -11.08
N TRP A 82 14.65 3.30 -11.60
CA TRP A 82 13.48 2.80 -10.87
C TRP A 82 13.37 1.29 -10.99
N TYR A 83 13.21 0.61 -9.85
CA TYR A 83 13.02 -0.83 -9.76
C TYR A 83 12.03 -1.14 -8.64
N TRP A 84 11.41 -2.32 -8.70
CA TRP A 84 10.53 -2.78 -7.64
C TRP A 84 11.28 -3.77 -6.73
N ASN A 85 10.93 -3.74 -5.44
CA ASN A 85 11.39 -4.72 -4.48
C ASN A 85 10.20 -5.35 -3.77
N GLU A 86 10.24 -6.66 -3.57
CA GLU A 86 9.23 -7.39 -2.82
C GLU A 86 9.47 -7.30 -1.31
N CYS A 87 8.38 -7.41 -0.55
CA CYS A 87 8.43 -7.58 0.89
C CYS A 87 8.20 -9.04 1.26
N LEU A 88 9.27 -9.74 1.63
CA LEU A 88 9.23 -11.16 2.03
C LEU A 88 8.49 -11.43 3.36
N ASN A 89 8.09 -10.39 4.11
CA ASN A 89 7.41 -10.50 5.40
C ASN A 89 6.40 -9.35 5.60
N ALA A 90 5.45 -9.20 4.69
CA ALA A 90 4.39 -8.20 4.83
C ALA A 90 3.32 -8.67 5.81
N VAL A 91 3.19 -7.95 6.93
CA VAL A 91 2.18 -8.22 7.97
C VAL A 91 1.05 -7.21 7.86
N GLY A 92 -0.06 -7.67 7.29
CA GLY A 92 -1.36 -7.70 7.96
C GLY A 92 -1.98 -6.39 8.46
N ALA A 93 -1.64 -5.23 7.90
CA ALA A 93 -2.47 -4.05 8.09
C ALA A 93 -2.44 -3.24 6.80
N CYS A 94 -3.29 -3.61 5.85
CA CYS A 94 -3.51 -2.78 4.67
C CYS A 94 -4.45 -1.67 5.08
N PHE A 95 -3.90 -0.48 5.17
CA PHE A 95 -4.72 0.68 5.43
C PHE A 95 -5.07 1.26 4.07
N HIS A 96 -6.36 1.30 3.77
CA HIS A 96 -6.87 2.25 2.81
C HIS A 96 -6.49 3.63 3.36
N LEU A 97 -5.33 4.15 2.96
CA LEU A 97 -4.89 5.52 3.19
C LEU A 97 -5.75 6.45 2.31
N SER A 98 -7.07 6.27 2.35
CA SER A 98 -8.02 7.32 2.09
C SER A 98 -7.86 8.32 3.23
N SER A 99 -6.81 9.14 3.11
CA SER A 99 -6.74 10.47 3.68
C SER A 99 -7.87 11.31 3.06
N LYS A 100 -9.12 10.99 3.42
CA LYS A 100 -10.16 11.98 3.60
C LYS A 100 -10.12 12.34 5.06
N VAL A 101 -9.34 13.37 5.38
CA VAL A 101 -9.67 14.56 6.18
C VAL A 101 -8.48 15.49 6.07
#